data_AF-A0A521TD95-F1
#
_entry.id   AF-A0A521TD95-F1
#
_cell.length_a   1.000
_cell.length_b   1.000
_cell.length_c   1.000
_cell.angle_alpha   90.00
_cell.angle_beta   90.00
_cell.angle_gamma   90.00
#
_symmetry.space_group_name_H-M   'P 1'
#
loop_
_entity.id
_entity.type
_entity.pdbx_description
1 polymer ?
#
loop_
_entity_poly.entity_id
_entity_poly.type
_entity_poly.pdbx_seq_one_letter_code
_entity_poly.pdbx_strand_id
1 'polypeptide(L)'
;MVTYHAYLKNVLEKIIVAHNTLAKLEDKPGDLVIIKKEILKINGFFQVLINKIDTEKFQSTDFSDLKSKFEHYLENYSFEKEIETMAPLYSEDSNRLKNMRLKILESLTDKKLM
;
A
#
# COMPACT_ATOMS: atom_id res chain seq x y z
N MET A 1 -4.88 22.27 -17.26
CA MET A 1 -5.61 21.24 -16.48
C MET A 1 -4.81 19.95 -16.56
N VAL A 2 -4.63 19.24 -15.44
CA VAL A 2 -4.10 17.87 -15.46
C VAL A 2 -5.21 16.97 -15.98
N THR A 3 -4.93 16.13 -16.97
CA THR A 3 -5.93 15.18 -17.49
C THR A 3 -6.22 14.08 -16.47
N TYR A 4 -7.41 13.47 -16.54
CA TYR A 4 -7.79 12.35 -15.68
C TYR A 4 -6.71 11.26 -15.61
N HIS A 5 -6.23 10.81 -16.78
CA HIS A 5 -5.17 9.81 -16.89
C HIS A 5 -3.85 10.26 -16.27
N ALA A 6 -3.45 11.53 -16.47
CA ALA A 6 -2.24 12.06 -15.85
C ALA A 6 -2.35 12.13 -14.32
N TYR A 7 -3.54 12.44 -13.80
CA TYR A 7 -3.81 12.41 -12.36
C TYR A 7 -3.67 10.99 -11.81
N LEU A 8 -4.34 10.00 -12.42
CA LEU A 8 -4.25 8.59 -11.98
C LEU A 8 -2.80 8.08 -12.02
N LYS A 9 -2.09 8.35 -13.12
CA LYS A 9 -0.68 8.00 -13.27
C LYS A 9 0.19 8.56 -12.14
N ASN A 10 0.03 9.84 -11.81
CA ASN A 10 0.78 10.48 -10.72
C ASN A 10 0.51 9.82 -9.35
N VAL A 11 -0.71 9.35 -9.10
CA VAL A 11 -1.04 8.66 -7.84
C VAL A 11 -0.45 7.24 -7.83
N LEU A 12 -0.52 6.51 -8.95
CA LEU A 12 0.11 5.19 -9.09
C LEU A 12 1.63 5.25 -8.92
N GLU A 13 2.30 6.27 -9.46
CA GLU A 13 3.73 6.48 -9.25
C GLU A 13 4.08 6.66 -7.76
N LYS A 14 3.24 7.37 -6.99
CA LYS A 14 3.46 7.53 -5.54
C LYS A 14 3.29 6.23 -4.78
N ILE A 15 2.35 5.38 -5.19
CA ILE A 15 2.18 4.03 -4.64
C ILE A 15 3.45 3.20 -4.90
N ILE A 16 3.96 3.21 -6.13
CA ILE A 16 5.19 2.48 -6.51
C ILE A 16 6.38 2.97 -5.68
N VAL A 17 6.50 4.29 -5.46
CA VAL A 17 7.57 4.85 -4.61
C VAL A 17 7.46 4.35 -3.16
N ALA A 18 6.25 4.33 -2.59
CA ALA A 18 6.03 3.81 -1.24
C ALA A 18 6.36 2.30 -1.13
N HIS A 19 5.89 1.50 -2.09
CA HIS A 19 6.22 0.07 -2.17
C HIS A 19 7.73 -0.16 -2.29
N ASN A 20 8.41 0.55 -3.19
CA ASN A 20 9.86 0.44 -3.36
C ASN A 20 10.63 0.88 -2.12
N THR A 21 10.08 1.81 -1.34
CA THR A 21 10.65 2.19 -0.05
C THR A 21 10.57 1.02 0.93
N LEU A 22 9.43 0.35 1.04
CA LEU A 22 9.28 -0.88 1.84
C LEU A 22 10.24 -1.98 1.38
N ALA A 23 10.32 -2.25 0.07
CA ALA A 23 11.18 -3.31 -0.47
C ALA A 23 12.68 -3.12 -0.16
N LYS A 24 13.13 -1.87 0.00
CA LYS A 24 14.53 -1.52 0.24
C LYS A 24 14.93 -1.41 1.70
N LEU A 25 14.01 -1.58 2.65
CA LEU A 25 14.35 -1.54 4.08
C LEU A 25 15.32 -2.67 4.45
N GLU A 26 16.13 -2.40 5.47
CA GLU A 26 17.18 -3.29 5.98
C GLU A 26 16.77 -3.99 7.28
N ASP A 27 15.53 -3.78 7.71
CA ASP A 27 14.94 -4.40 8.90
C ASP A 27 15.66 -4.01 10.19
N LYS A 28 16.08 -2.74 10.29
CA LYS A 28 16.79 -2.20 11.46
C LYS A 28 15.86 -1.47 12.43
N PRO A 29 16.27 -1.28 13.69
CA PRO A 29 15.56 -0.41 14.63
C PRO A 29 15.13 0.93 14.01
N GLY A 30 13.86 1.27 14.18
CA GLY A 30 13.25 2.45 13.56
C GLY A 30 12.57 2.21 12.20
N ASP A 31 12.90 1.12 11.49
CA ASP A 31 12.24 0.78 10.22
C ASP A 31 10.75 0.49 10.40
N LEU A 32 10.32 0.03 11.57
CA LEU A 32 8.88 -0.15 11.89
C LEU A 32 8.06 1.13 11.69
N VAL A 33 8.65 2.29 12.02
CA VAL A 33 7.98 3.59 11.82
C VAL A 33 7.83 3.90 10.34
N ILE A 34 8.84 3.54 9.54
CA ILE A 34 8.82 3.70 8.09
C ILE A 34 7.79 2.74 7.48
N ILE A 35 7.76 1.49 7.91
CA ILE A 35 6.78 0.48 7.51
C ILE A 35 5.35 1.00 7.73
N LYS A 36 5.05 1.48 8.96
CA LYS A 36 3.73 2.05 9.28
C LYS A 36 3.37 3.20 8.34
N LYS A 37 4.31 4.11 8.12
CA LYS A 37 4.09 5.31 7.29
C LYS A 37 3.82 4.95 5.82
N GLU A 38 4.61 4.05 5.24
CA GLU A 38 4.46 3.70 3.82
C GLU A 38 3.19 2.87 3.57
N ILE A 39 2.78 1.99 4.48
CA ILE A 39 1.48 1.29 4.36
C ILE A 39 0.32 2.29 4.40
N LEU A 40 0.31 3.21 5.36
CA LEU A 40 -0.76 4.21 5.46
C LEU A 40 -0.86 5.07 4.19
N LYS A 41 0.27 5.40 3.57
CA LYS A 41 0.30 6.08 2.27
C LYS A 41 -0.31 5.22 1.17
N ILE A 42 0.09 3.95 1.06
CA ILE A 42 -0.44 3.03 0.04
C ILE A 42 -1.96 2.89 0.20
N ASN A 43 -2.44 2.61 1.42
CA ASN A 43 -3.87 2.48 1.73
C ASN A 43 -4.63 3.76 1.36
N GLY A 44 -4.08 4.93 1.74
CA GLY A 44 -4.67 6.22 1.41
C GLY A 44 -4.74 6.47 -0.11
N PHE A 45 -3.69 6.14 -0.86
CA PHE A 45 -3.69 6.30 -2.31
C PHE A 45 -4.63 5.32 -3.02
N PHE A 46 -4.76 4.08 -2.54
CA PHE A 46 -5.77 3.14 -3.01
C PHE A 46 -7.17 3.72 -2.85
N GLN A 47 -7.50 4.25 -1.68
CA GLN A 47 -8.81 4.88 -1.46
C GLN A 47 -9.03 6.10 -2.37
N VAL A 48 -8.01 6.93 -2.59
CA VAL A 48 -8.08 8.07 -3.52
C VAL A 48 -8.36 7.61 -4.95
N LEU A 49 -7.72 6.53 -5.41
CA LEU A 49 -7.94 5.97 -6.74
C LEU A 49 -9.35 5.40 -6.88
N ILE A 50 -9.83 4.61 -5.91
CA ILE A 50 -11.19 4.07 -5.86
C ILE A 50 -12.21 5.20 -6.00
N ASN A 51 -12.13 6.21 -5.13
CA ASN A 51 -13.05 7.35 -5.15
C ASN A 51 -12.99 8.12 -6.47
N LYS A 52 -11.81 8.26 -7.06
CA LYS A 52 -11.63 8.98 -8.33
C LYS A 52 -12.22 8.21 -9.51
N ILE A 53 -12.12 6.87 -9.51
CA ILE A 53 -12.72 6.00 -10.51
C ILE A 53 -14.26 6.02 -10.38
N ASP A 54 -14.81 5.97 -9.17
CA ASP A 54 -16.27 5.97 -8.94
C ASP A 54 -16.96 7.30 -9.30
N THR A 55 -16.24 8.42 -9.19
CA THR A 55 -16.80 9.75 -9.49
C THR A 55 -16.91 10.04 -10.98
N GLU A 56 -16.11 9.40 -11.83
CA GLU A 56 -16.22 9.55 -13.27
C GLU A 56 -17.14 8.45 -13.84
N LYS A 57 -18.40 8.82 -14.10
CA LYS A 57 -19.48 7.95 -14.62
C LYS A 57 -19.16 7.18 -15.92
N PHE A 58 -17.98 7.35 -16.50
CA PHE A 58 -17.54 6.67 -17.71
C PHE A 58 -16.70 5.44 -17.34
N GLN A 59 -17.37 4.29 -17.41
CA GLN A 59 -16.88 2.93 -17.30
C GLN A 59 -15.76 2.65 -18.31
N SER A 60 -14.57 3.18 -18.07
CA SER A 60 -13.36 2.54 -18.58
C SER A 60 -13.27 1.19 -17.88
N THR A 61 -13.63 0.12 -18.60
CA THR A 61 -13.41 -1.28 -18.20
C THR A 61 -11.96 -1.52 -17.78
N ASP A 62 -11.04 -0.69 -18.27
CA ASP A 62 -9.61 -0.80 -18.00
C ASP A 62 -9.27 -0.49 -16.54
N PHE A 63 -10.05 0.35 -15.86
CA PHE A 63 -9.83 0.68 -14.45
C PHE A 63 -10.70 -0.11 -13.47
N SER A 64 -11.74 -0.82 -13.93
CA SER A 64 -12.60 -1.61 -13.04
C SER A 64 -11.86 -2.81 -12.43
N ASP A 65 -11.00 -3.48 -13.21
CA ASP A 65 -10.15 -4.56 -12.67
C ASP A 65 -9.18 -4.03 -11.60
N LEU A 66 -8.50 -2.92 -11.90
CA LEU A 66 -7.55 -2.29 -10.98
C LEU A 66 -8.25 -1.83 -9.68
N LYS A 67 -9.43 -1.22 -9.80
CA LYS A 67 -10.26 -0.83 -8.66
C LYS A 67 -10.58 -2.04 -7.78
N SER A 68 -11.05 -3.14 -8.37
CA SER A 68 -11.42 -4.34 -7.61
C SER A 68 -10.25 -4.95 -6.84
N LYS A 69 -9.02 -4.82 -7.36
CA LYS A 69 -7.80 -5.26 -6.66
C LYS A 69 -7.47 -4.37 -5.46
N PHE A 70 -7.62 -3.05 -5.60
CA PHE A 70 -7.46 -2.13 -4.47
C PHE A 70 -8.51 -2.37 -3.37
N GLU A 71 -9.78 -2.54 -3.76
CA GLU A 71 -10.86 -2.87 -2.83
C GLU A 71 -10.57 -4.18 -2.09
N HIS A 72 -10.24 -5.24 -2.83
CA HIS A 72 -9.85 -6.53 -2.26
C HIS A 72 -8.70 -6.41 -1.27
N TYR A 73 -7.66 -5.64 -1.60
CA TYR A 73 -6.53 -5.45 -0.69
C TYR A 73 -6.98 -4.76 0.62
N LEU A 74 -7.74 -3.66 0.51
CA LEU A 74 -8.19 -2.88 1.67
C LEU A 74 -9.17 -3.66 2.57
N GLU A 75 -9.95 -4.57 2.00
CA GLU A 75 -10.90 -5.41 2.75
C GLU A 75 -10.22 -6.58 3.48
N ASN A 76 -9.16 -7.16 2.89
CA ASN A 76 -8.56 -8.40 3.38
C ASN A 76 -7.27 -8.20 4.17
N TYR A 77 -6.62 -7.03 4.06
CA TYR A 77 -5.35 -6.76 4.71
C TYR A 77 -5.41 -5.49 5.57
N SER A 78 -5.20 -5.65 6.88
CA SER A 78 -4.98 -4.55 7.81
C SER A 78 -3.80 -4.88 8.73
N PHE A 79 -2.73 -4.11 8.59
CA PHE A 79 -1.47 -4.31 9.32
C PHE A 79 -1.30 -3.30 10.47
N GLU A 80 -2.15 -2.28 10.57
CA GLU A 80 -2.04 -1.21 11.56
C GLU A 80 -2.01 -1.77 12.98
N LYS A 81 -2.92 -2.69 13.29
CA LYS A 81 -3.03 -3.31 14.62
C LYS A 81 -1.86 -4.24 14.92
N GLU A 82 -1.36 -4.98 13.92
CA GLU A 82 -0.17 -5.84 14.07
C GLU A 82 1.06 -4.99 14.37
N ILE A 83 1.26 -3.90 13.63
CA ILE A 83 2.35 -2.92 13.83
C ILE A 83 2.27 -2.29 15.23
N GLU A 84 1.08 -1.85 15.65
CA GLU A 84 0.90 -1.21 16.97
C GLU A 84 1.22 -2.18 18.12
N THR A 85 0.87 -3.44 17.96
CA THR A 85 1.17 -4.48 18.95
C THR A 85 2.67 -4.83 18.95
N MET A 86 3.31 -4.80 17.78
CA MET A 86 4.74 -5.11 17.65
C MET A 86 5.66 -3.97 18.11
N ALA A 87 5.24 -2.72 18.00
CA ALA A 87 6.06 -1.55 18.33
C ALA A 87 6.67 -1.56 19.74
N PRO A 88 5.94 -1.86 20.83
CA PRO A 88 6.53 -1.89 22.16
C PRO A 88 7.33 -3.15 22.48
N LEU A 89 7.11 -4.26 21.76
CA LEU A 89 7.65 -5.58 22.10
C LEU A 89 8.85 -6.00 21.24
N TYR A 90 8.84 -5.61 19.97
CA TYR A 90 9.69 -6.20 18.93
C TYR A 90 10.22 -5.15 17.93
N SER A 91 10.16 -3.86 18.25
CA SER A 91 10.68 -2.79 17.39
C SER A 91 12.19 -2.89 17.14
N GLU A 92 12.91 -3.58 18.02
CA GLU A 92 14.35 -3.82 17.93
C GLU A 92 14.69 -5.23 17.38
N ASP A 93 13.69 -6.09 17.16
CA ASP A 93 13.89 -7.45 16.63
C ASP A 93 13.85 -7.44 15.10
N SER A 94 15.04 -7.43 14.50
CA SER A 94 15.22 -7.40 13.05
C SER A 94 14.50 -8.54 12.32
N ASN A 95 14.47 -9.75 12.88
CA ASN A 95 13.79 -10.88 12.24
C ASN A 95 12.27 -10.69 12.24
N ARG A 96 11.72 -10.13 13.31
CA ARG A 96 10.28 -9.80 13.40
C ARG A 96 9.91 -8.69 12.43
N LEU A 97 10.73 -7.65 12.33
CA LEU A 97 10.54 -6.57 11.36
C LEU A 97 10.57 -7.09 9.92
N LYS A 98 11.56 -7.93 9.60
CA LYS A 98 11.67 -8.59 8.30
C LYS A 98 10.43 -9.39 7.95
N ASN A 99 9.96 -10.23 8.87
CA ASN A 99 8.78 -11.06 8.63
C ASN A 99 7.52 -10.22 8.40
N MET A 100 7.33 -9.15 9.18
CA MET A 100 6.22 -8.21 8.98
C MET A 100 6.32 -7.55 7.60
N ARG A 101 7.50 -7.02 7.26
CA ARG A 101 7.75 -6.37 5.96
C ARG A 101 7.46 -7.31 4.79
N LEU A 102 7.91 -8.57 4.86
CA LEU A 102 7.68 -9.55 3.81
C LEU A 102 6.18 -9.87 3.65
N LYS A 103 5.43 -10.07 4.74
CA LYS A 103 3.98 -10.28 4.67
C LYS A 103 3.24 -9.11 4.03
N ILE A 104 3.67 -7.88 4.29
CA ILE A 104 3.10 -6.68 3.67
C ILE A 104 3.42 -6.62 2.18
N LEU A 105 4.65 -6.96 1.78
CA LEU A 105 5.01 -7.01 0.36
C LEU A 105 4.24 -8.13 -0.36
N GLU A 106 4.10 -9.29 0.27
CA GLU A 106 3.32 -10.41 -0.26
C GLU A 106 1.85 -10.04 -0.46
N SER A 107 1.21 -9.38 0.51
CA SER A 107 -0.18 -8.93 0.36
C SER A 107 -0.36 -7.89 -0.75
N LEU A 108 0.63 -7.04 -0.98
CA LEU A 108 0.63 -6.07 -2.08
C LEU A 108 0.83 -6.72 -3.46
N THR A 109 1.33 -7.96 -3.52
CA THR A 109 1.41 -8.77 -4.75
C THR A 109 0.21 -9.70 -4.93
N ASP A 110 -0.68 -9.80 -3.93
CA ASP A 110 -1.89 -10.61 -4.04
C ASP A 110 -2.74 -10.14 -5.23
N LYS A 111 -3.38 -11.10 -5.90
CA LYS A 111 -4.12 -10.87 -7.16
C LYS A 111 -3.33 -10.13 -8.25
N LYS A 112 -1.99 -10.20 -8.24
CA LYS A 112 -1.11 -9.48 -9.19
C LYS A 112 -1.37 -7.97 -9.18
N LEU A 113 -1.54 -7.42 -7.97
CA LEU A 113 -1.78 -6.00 -7.77
C LEU A 113 -0.53 -5.15 -8.08
N MET A 114 0.63 -5.63 -7.64
CA MET A 114 1.95 -5.05 -7.92
C MET A 114 2.86 -6.01 -8.66
#